data_AF-A0A800K564-F1
#
_entry.id   AF-A0A800K564-F1
#
_cell.length_a   1.000
_cell.length_b   1.000
_cell.length_c   1.000
_cell.angle_alpha   90.00
_cell.angle_beta   90.00
_cell.angle_gamma   90.00
#
_symmetry.space_group_name_H-M   'P 1'
#
loop_
_entity.id
_entity.type
_entity.pdbx_description
1 polymer ?
#
loop_
_entity_poly.entity_id
_entity_poly.type
_entity_poly.pdbx_seq_one_letter_code
_entity_poly.pdbx_strand_id
1 'polypeptide(L)'
;MRTTLVILALLSSATPAFARQRAAGPAILSSGAVFEVANPDFRTPTDMEYKVAFEISQASPSPDQVNVALNSVARFINMHAMAGVPREKIRAAVVV
;
A
#
# COMPACT_ATOMS: atom_id res chain seq x y z
N MET A 1 25.76 -27.31 -31.46
CA MET A 1 24.54 -26.84 -32.15
C MET A 1 23.26 -27.25 -31.43
N ARG A 2 23.01 -28.54 -31.14
CA ARG A 2 21.80 -28.97 -30.39
C ARG A 2 21.68 -28.36 -28.97
N THR A 3 22.76 -28.31 -28.21
CA THR A 3 22.75 -27.70 -26.85
C THR A 3 22.59 -26.18 -26.88
N THR A 4 23.18 -25.51 -27.86
CA THR A 4 23.03 -24.05 -28.07
C THR A 4 21.57 -23.66 -28.38
N LEU A 5 20.87 -24.48 -29.17
CA LEU A 5 19.44 -24.27 -29.49
C LEU A 5 18.53 -24.45 -28.27
N VAL A 6 18.86 -25.37 -27.36
CA VAL A 6 18.08 -25.59 -26.12
C VAL A 6 18.22 -24.42 -25.16
N ILE A 7 19.43 -23.84 -25.02
CA ILE A 7 19.66 -22.68 -24.14
C ILE A 7 18.91 -21.43 -24.65
N LEU A 8 18.89 -21.22 -25.98
CA LEU A 8 18.17 -20.10 -26.58
C LEU A 8 16.65 -20.23 -26.41
N ALA A 9 16.12 -21.46 -26.47
CA ALA A 9 14.70 -21.73 -26.21
C ALA A 9 14.31 -21.48 -24.74
N LEU A 10 15.17 -21.81 -23.77
CA LEU A 10 14.91 -21.53 -22.35
C LEU A 10 14.98 -20.05 -21.96
N LEU A 11 15.76 -19.21 -22.68
CA LEU A 11 15.78 -17.77 -22.42
C LEU A 11 14.51 -17.04 -22.88
N SER A 12 13.75 -17.66 -23.78
CA SER A 12 12.56 -17.06 -24.40
C SER A 12 11.30 -17.13 -23.52
N SER A 13 11.32 -17.91 -22.43
CA SER A 13 10.18 -18.10 -21.53
C SER A 13 10.19 -17.18 -20.30
N ALA A 14 11.14 -16.23 -20.21
CA ALA A 14 11.15 -15.22 -19.17
C ALA A 14 10.03 -14.19 -19.42
N THR A 15 8.84 -14.46 -18.87
CA THR A 15 7.78 -13.46 -18.79
C THR A 15 8.23 -12.35 -17.82
N PRO A 16 8.19 -11.07 -18.21
CA PRO A 16 8.51 -10.00 -17.28
C PRO A 16 7.46 -9.98 -16.18
N ALA A 17 7.88 -10.12 -14.92
CA ALA A 17 7.03 -9.90 -13.77
C ALA A 17 6.67 -8.41 -13.71
N PHE A 18 5.46 -8.04 -14.12
CA PHE A 18 4.96 -6.69 -13.94
C PHE A 18 4.67 -6.46 -12.45
N ALA A 19 5.57 -5.73 -11.77
CA ALA A 19 5.26 -5.21 -10.45
C ALA A 19 4.13 -4.19 -10.57
N ARG A 20 3.05 -4.37 -9.79
CA ARG A 20 1.96 -3.38 -9.76
C ARG A 20 2.53 -2.06 -9.21
N GLN A 21 2.18 -0.94 -9.82
CA GLN A 21 2.61 0.39 -9.35
C GLN A 21 1.72 0.85 -8.19
N ARG A 22 2.30 1.48 -7.18
CA ARG A 22 1.52 2.15 -6.12
C ARG A 22 0.88 3.41 -6.68
N ALA A 23 -0.38 3.63 -6.36
CA ALA A 23 -1.12 4.86 -6.68
C ALA A 23 -1.33 5.69 -5.41
N ALA A 24 -1.53 7.01 -5.58
CA ALA A 24 -2.03 7.84 -4.50
C ALA A 24 -3.39 7.31 -4.04
N GLY A 25 -3.65 7.37 -2.72
CA GLY A 25 -4.94 6.96 -2.18
C GLY A 25 -5.98 8.07 -2.22
N PRO A 26 -7.27 7.74 -2.14
CA PRO A 26 -8.35 8.69 -2.39
C PRO A 26 -8.62 9.67 -1.23
N ALA A 27 -8.07 9.44 -0.02
CA ALA A 27 -8.33 10.27 1.15
C ALA A 27 -7.18 11.23 1.48
N ILE A 28 -5.93 10.79 1.31
CA ILE A 28 -4.72 11.56 1.52
C ILE A 28 -3.88 11.42 0.24
N LEU A 29 -3.88 12.46 -0.59
CA LEU A 29 -3.24 12.43 -1.91
C LEU A 29 -1.70 12.50 -1.84
N SER A 30 -1.16 13.18 -0.85
CA SER A 30 0.27 13.48 -0.72
C SER A 30 1.09 12.37 -0.05
N SER A 31 0.45 11.35 0.51
CA SER A 31 1.11 10.31 1.32
C SER A 31 0.29 9.03 1.35
N GLY A 32 0.87 7.95 1.84
CA GLY A 32 0.16 6.68 2.04
C GLY A 32 -0.27 6.02 0.73
N ALA A 33 0.61 6.00 -0.28
CA ALA A 33 0.31 5.34 -1.55
C ALA A 33 -0.06 3.86 -1.35
N VAL A 34 -1.07 3.40 -2.08
CA VAL A 34 -1.71 2.08 -1.95
C VAL A 34 -1.64 1.30 -3.25
N PHE A 35 -1.92 -0.01 -3.17
CA PHE A 35 -2.15 -0.83 -4.34
C PHE A 35 -3.64 -1.11 -4.44
N GLU A 36 -4.16 -1.02 -5.64
CA GLU A 36 -5.48 -1.55 -5.94
C GLU A 36 -5.42 -3.08 -5.91
N VAL A 37 -6.38 -3.70 -5.23
CA VAL A 37 -6.55 -5.16 -5.19
C VAL A 37 -7.82 -5.49 -5.94
N ALA A 38 -7.67 -5.96 -7.18
CA ALA A 38 -8.80 -6.37 -8.00
C ALA A 38 -9.33 -7.72 -7.48
N ASN A 39 -10.64 -7.80 -7.22
CA ASN A 39 -11.33 -9.01 -6.73
C ASN A 39 -10.70 -9.63 -5.45
N PRO A 40 -10.72 -8.92 -4.32
CA PRO A 40 -10.17 -9.46 -3.08
C PRO A 40 -11.03 -10.62 -2.56
N ASP A 41 -10.40 -11.72 -2.18
CA ASP A 41 -11.07 -12.87 -1.54
C ASP A 41 -11.71 -12.47 -0.19
N PHE A 42 -11.10 -11.49 0.48
CA PHE A 42 -11.64 -10.86 1.67
C PHE A 42 -12.01 -9.40 1.38
N ARG A 43 -13.31 -9.10 1.43
CA ARG A 43 -13.81 -7.73 1.26
C ARG A 43 -13.81 -7.00 2.60
N THR A 44 -13.23 -5.79 2.62
CA THR A 44 -13.28 -4.90 3.78
C THR A 44 -14.73 -4.54 4.12
N PRO A 45 -15.21 -4.81 5.34
CA PRO A 45 -16.52 -4.32 5.78
C PRO A 45 -16.62 -2.79 5.72
N THR A 46 -17.64 -2.24 5.06
CA THR A 46 -17.80 -0.78 4.91
C THR A 46 -18.77 -0.17 5.92
N ASP A 47 -19.46 -1.03 6.67
CA ASP A 47 -20.43 -0.67 7.70
C ASP A 47 -19.80 -0.46 9.09
N MET A 48 -18.60 -0.98 9.33
CA MET A 48 -17.88 -0.89 10.61
C MET A 48 -17.19 0.46 10.85
N GLU A 49 -16.99 0.79 12.13
CA GLU A 49 -16.09 1.86 12.54
C GLU A 49 -14.67 1.32 12.79
N TYR A 50 -13.69 1.94 12.15
CA TYR A 50 -12.28 1.58 12.24
C TYR A 50 -11.56 2.56 13.15
N LYS A 51 -11.15 2.09 14.34
CA LYS A 51 -10.43 2.90 15.35
C LYS A 51 -9.07 2.26 15.63
N VAL A 52 -7.99 2.97 15.36
CA VAL A 52 -6.62 2.47 15.56
C VAL A 52 -5.74 3.55 16.21
N ALA A 53 -4.99 3.15 17.24
CA ALA A 53 -3.90 3.93 17.80
C ALA A 53 -2.57 3.43 17.24
N PHE A 54 -1.82 4.32 16.61
CA PHE A 54 -0.49 4.05 16.08
C PHE A 54 0.54 4.63 17.03
N GLU A 55 1.29 3.77 17.71
CA GLU A 55 2.46 4.18 18.47
C GLU A 55 3.62 4.49 17.51
N ILE A 56 4.18 5.68 17.62
CA ILE A 56 5.35 6.12 16.85
C ILE A 56 6.43 6.56 17.84
N SER A 57 7.38 5.67 18.09
CA SER A 57 8.47 5.91 19.05
C SER A 57 9.70 6.57 18.44
N GLN A 58 9.84 6.55 17.11
CA GLN A 58 11.00 7.10 16.41
C GLN A 58 10.62 8.40 15.71
N ALA A 59 11.41 9.46 15.96
CA ALA A 59 11.31 10.71 15.23
C ALA A 59 11.78 10.56 13.78
N SER A 60 11.47 11.58 12.96
CA SER A 60 12.06 11.69 11.63
C SER A 60 13.58 11.87 11.73
N PRO A 61 14.38 11.40 10.75
CA PRO A 61 15.82 11.63 10.73
C PRO A 61 16.21 13.11 10.78
N SER A 62 15.33 14.00 10.30
CA SER A 62 15.51 15.45 10.37
C SER A 62 14.16 16.20 10.38
N PRO A 63 14.11 17.45 10.88
CA PRO A 63 12.86 18.24 10.97
C PRO A 63 12.23 18.59 9.61
N ASP A 64 13.01 18.60 8.55
CA ASP A 64 12.59 18.88 7.17
C ASP A 64 12.02 17.64 6.45
N GLN A 65 12.17 16.45 7.03
CA GLN A 65 11.65 15.21 6.46
C GLN A 65 10.38 14.74 7.18
N VAL A 66 9.41 14.24 6.40
CA VAL A 66 8.22 13.58 6.95
C VAL A 66 8.63 12.25 7.56
N ASN A 67 8.17 11.99 8.79
CA ASN A 67 8.39 10.71 9.44
C ASN A 67 7.75 9.56 8.64
N VAL A 68 8.55 8.55 8.28
CA VAL A 68 8.11 7.39 7.50
C VAL A 68 6.98 6.62 8.19
N ALA A 69 6.92 6.61 9.52
CA ALA A 69 5.84 5.96 10.26
C ALA A 69 4.48 6.64 10.00
N LEU A 70 4.45 7.96 9.76
CA LEU A 70 3.22 8.68 9.41
C LEU A 70 2.70 8.28 8.02
N ASN A 71 3.57 7.84 7.12
CA ASN A 71 3.16 7.30 5.83
C ASN A 71 2.35 6.00 5.98
N SER A 72 2.63 5.19 7.00
CA SER A 72 1.84 3.99 7.33
C SER A 72 0.45 4.36 7.83
N VAL A 73 0.34 5.41 8.66
CA VAL A 73 -0.96 5.93 9.12
C VAL A 73 -1.78 6.43 7.93
N ALA A 74 -1.17 7.21 7.03
CA ALA A 74 -1.83 7.68 5.82
C ALA A 74 -2.26 6.50 4.91
N ARG A 75 -1.42 5.46 4.80
CA ARG A 75 -1.72 4.27 4.01
C ARG A 75 -2.91 3.49 4.59
N PHE A 76 -3.00 3.35 5.91
CA PHE A 76 -4.16 2.74 6.55
C PHE A 76 -5.46 3.46 6.17
N ILE A 77 -5.48 4.79 6.27
CA ILE A 77 -6.64 5.61 5.91
C ILE A 77 -6.99 5.44 4.44
N ASN A 78 -6.00 5.52 3.56
CA ASN A 78 -6.17 5.39 2.12
C ASN A 78 -6.68 4.00 1.69
N MET A 79 -6.20 2.92 2.31
CA MET A 79 -6.66 1.57 2.01
C MET A 79 -8.14 1.38 2.35
N HIS A 80 -8.59 1.88 3.50
CA HIS A 80 -10.00 1.77 3.90
C HIS A 80 -10.90 2.66 3.04
N ALA A 81 -10.45 3.88 2.73
CA ALA A 81 -11.18 4.76 1.81
C ALA A 81 -11.27 4.16 0.39
N MET A 82 -10.19 3.55 -0.11
CA MET A 82 -10.18 2.84 -1.40
C MET A 82 -11.12 1.63 -1.41
N ALA A 83 -11.29 0.96 -0.27
CA ALA A 83 -12.24 -0.13 -0.12
C ALA A 83 -13.71 0.35 0.06
N GLY A 84 -13.96 1.66 0.06
CA GLY A 84 -15.29 2.24 0.16
C GLY A 84 -15.78 2.53 1.58
N VAL A 85 -14.90 2.48 2.59
CA VAL A 85 -15.25 2.88 3.97
C VAL A 85 -15.43 4.41 4.02
N PRO A 86 -16.57 4.92 4.49
CA PRO A 86 -16.79 6.37 4.65
C PRO A 86 -15.74 7.00 5.58
N ARG A 87 -15.27 8.20 5.22
CA ARG A 87 -14.15 8.87 5.91
C ARG A 87 -14.43 9.09 7.40
N GLU A 88 -15.67 9.36 7.75
CA GLU A 88 -16.18 9.59 9.10
C GLU A 88 -16.10 8.35 10.01
N LYS A 89 -16.02 7.14 9.42
CA LYS A 89 -15.85 5.86 10.12
C LYS A 89 -14.38 5.47 10.32
N ILE A 90 -13.43 6.20 9.76
CA ILE A 90 -11.99 5.94 9.89
C ILE A 90 -11.38 6.90 10.91
N ARG A 91 -10.91 6.36 12.03
CA ARG A 91 -10.30 7.10 13.14
C ARG A 91 -8.90 6.54 13.41
N ALA A 92 -7.89 7.36 13.15
CA ALA A 92 -6.50 7.06 13.48
C ALA A 92 -6.02 8.08 14.51
N ALA A 93 -5.45 7.59 15.61
CA ALA A 93 -4.73 8.40 16.60
C ALA A 93 -3.25 8.04 16.53
N VAL A 94 -2.37 9.04 16.67
CA VAL A 94 -0.94 8.82 16.82
C VAL A 94 -0.58 9.04 18.28
N VAL A 95 0.11 8.06 18.87
CA VAL A 95 0.63 8.10 20.23
C VAL A 95 2.15 8.21 20.13
N VAL A 96 2.74 9.16 20.86
CA VAL A 96 4.17 9.48 20.85
C VAL A 96 4.74 9.50 22.26
#